data_AF-A0A9E3RSL6-F1
#
_entry.id   AF-A0A9E3RSL6-F1
#
_cell.length_a   1.000
_cell.length_b   1.000
_cell.length_c   1.000
_cell.angle_alpha   90.00
_cell.angle_beta   90.00
_cell.angle_gamma   90.00
#
_symmetry.space_group_name_H-M   'P 1'
#
loop_
_entity.id
_entity.type
_entity.pdbx_description
1 polymer ?
#
loop_
_entity_poly.entity_id
_entity_poly.type
_entity_poly.pdbx_seq_one_letter_code
_entity_poly.pdbx_strand_id
1 'polypeptide(L)'
;MPSRPQTAVALGMDGALWAREGLVQLLTVTPFWASIETDMPMELWRRLAGDRVILAAGLELLVRPYHDYRPLQFNSLETVRGAAASLLSRGADRVYLFNYMDSQTAMTDLENYPALLRECGRLETLVGKRRRHVITYSDTWAPGEAAGSQLPKKVEAGQWVSFRLHVGPRLRNASIRLELEDCQVAELRWNGELCQPGGAAEAGKPGPARGFQVWRGPEGVEGWGVVDVKAGTAGRVHWVEVAGG
;
A
#
# COMPACT_ATOMS: atom_id res chain seq x y z
N MET A 1 1.36 17.51 2.82
CA MET A 1 1.55 17.31 4.27
C MET A 1 1.99 15.87 4.51
N PRO A 2 2.83 15.59 5.51
CA PRO A 2 3.18 14.22 5.87
C PRO A 2 1.94 13.36 6.14
N SER A 3 2.04 12.06 5.85
CA SER A 3 0.90 11.14 5.87
C SER A 3 0.29 10.89 7.26
N ARG A 4 1.05 11.07 8.34
CA ARG A 4 0.57 10.92 9.73
C ARG A 4 0.32 12.28 10.37
N PRO A 5 -0.82 12.49 11.07
CA PRO A 5 -1.07 13.74 11.77
C PRO A 5 0.00 14.11 12.80
N GLN A 6 0.50 13.13 13.55
CA GLN A 6 1.53 13.33 14.57
C GLN A 6 2.83 13.84 13.96
N THR A 7 3.33 13.15 12.92
CA THR A 7 4.49 13.57 12.14
C THR A 7 4.29 14.97 11.54
N ALA A 8 3.11 15.25 10.98
CA ALA A 8 2.81 16.55 10.39
C ALA A 8 2.89 17.70 11.42
N VAL A 9 2.26 17.54 12.58
CA VAL A 9 2.30 18.54 13.66
C VAL A 9 3.70 18.71 14.21
N ALA A 10 4.44 17.61 14.45
CA ALA A 10 5.81 17.66 14.96
C ALA A 10 6.79 18.31 13.97
N LEU A 11 6.47 18.31 12.67
CA LEU A 11 7.18 19.07 11.64
C LEU A 11 6.66 20.51 11.45
N GLY A 12 5.82 21.00 12.37
CA GLY A 12 5.32 22.38 12.38
C GLY A 12 4.15 22.63 11.43
N MET A 13 3.46 21.57 10.98
CA MET A 13 2.37 21.69 10.02
C MET A 13 1.06 21.11 10.58
N ASP A 14 0.24 21.96 11.21
CA ASP A 14 -1.09 21.57 11.72
C ASP A 14 -2.18 21.76 10.66
N GLY A 15 -2.14 20.88 9.65
CA GLY A 15 -3.10 20.93 8.54
C GLY A 15 -4.56 20.68 8.96
N ALA A 16 -4.77 19.98 10.08
CA ALA A 16 -6.11 19.76 10.62
C ALA A 16 -6.69 21.04 11.23
N LEU A 17 -5.89 21.82 11.97
CA LEU A 17 -6.29 23.13 12.45
C LEU A 17 -6.59 24.08 11.30
N TRP A 18 -5.70 24.16 10.30
CA TRP A 18 -5.91 25.01 9.13
C TRP A 18 -7.21 24.68 8.41
N ALA A 19 -7.56 23.40 8.28
CA ALA A 19 -8.83 22.97 7.68
C ALA A 19 -10.05 23.39 8.51
N ARG A 20 -10.01 23.19 9.85
CA ARG A 20 -11.11 23.56 10.75
C ARG A 20 -11.36 25.07 10.80
N GLU A 21 -10.30 25.86 10.73
CA GLU A 21 -10.36 27.33 10.70
C GLU A 21 -10.69 27.88 9.31
N GLY A 22 -10.81 27.02 8.29
CA GLY A 22 -11.13 27.43 6.93
C GLY A 22 -9.99 28.12 6.18
N LEU A 23 -8.75 27.99 6.67
CA LEU A 23 -7.56 28.54 6.03
C LEU A 23 -7.19 27.79 4.75
N VAL A 24 -7.58 26.51 4.65
CA VAL A 24 -7.36 25.67 3.46
C VAL A 24 -8.64 24.95 3.05
N GLN A 25 -8.81 24.74 1.74
CA GLN A 25 -9.95 24.00 1.16
C GLN A 25 -9.53 22.65 0.59
N LEU A 26 -8.22 22.40 0.48
CA LEU A 26 -7.63 21.14 0.05
C LEU A 26 -6.49 20.77 1.01
N LEU A 27 -6.51 19.55 1.51
CA LEU A 27 -5.46 18.95 2.31
C LEU A 27 -4.96 17.68 1.63
N THR A 28 -3.75 17.73 1.08
CA THR A 28 -3.08 16.54 0.52
C THR A 28 -2.12 15.94 1.54
N VAL A 29 -2.39 14.70 1.93
CA VAL A 29 -1.51 13.89 2.81
C VAL A 29 -0.73 12.92 1.93
N THR A 30 0.60 12.87 2.09
CA THR A 30 1.49 12.21 1.13
C THR A 30 2.80 11.77 1.78
N PRO A 31 3.45 10.70 1.28
CA PRO A 31 4.87 10.48 1.49
C PRO A 31 5.72 11.58 0.85
N PHE A 32 7.02 11.59 1.14
CA PHE A 32 7.97 12.54 0.55
C PHE A 32 8.40 12.15 -0.86
N TRP A 33 9.06 10.99 -1.04
CA TRP A 33 9.58 10.55 -2.33
C TRP A 33 9.90 9.06 -2.40
N ALA A 34 10.46 8.48 -1.33
CA ALA A 34 11.15 7.21 -1.39
C ALA A 34 10.24 6.02 -1.70
N SER A 35 8.94 6.11 -1.43
CA SER A 35 7.92 5.15 -1.85
C SER A 35 6.52 5.76 -1.76
N ILE A 36 5.59 5.24 -2.55
CA ILE A 36 4.16 5.32 -2.26
C ILE A 36 3.87 4.77 -0.85
N GLU A 37 2.98 5.43 -0.12
CA GLU A 37 2.38 4.92 1.12
C GLU A 37 0.99 4.34 0.81
N THR A 38 0.90 3.02 0.78
CA THR A 38 -0.37 2.32 0.46
C THR A 38 -1.33 2.25 1.65
N ASP A 39 -0.85 2.63 2.84
CA ASP A 39 -1.58 2.69 4.09
C ASP A 39 -1.35 4.04 4.78
N MET A 40 -2.16 5.02 4.39
CA MET A 40 -2.26 6.31 5.10
C MET A 40 -3.55 6.32 5.94
N PRO A 41 -3.54 6.91 7.15
CA PRO A 41 -4.68 6.91 8.06
C PRO A 41 -5.76 7.93 7.63
N MET A 42 -6.39 7.71 6.48
CA MET A 42 -7.36 8.64 5.88
C MET A 42 -8.55 8.91 6.79
N GLU A 43 -9.06 7.88 7.47
CA GLU A 43 -10.16 7.99 8.43
C GLU A 43 -9.82 8.87 9.63
N LEU A 44 -8.56 8.88 10.07
CA LEU A 44 -8.10 9.75 11.14
C LEU A 44 -8.00 11.19 10.65
N TRP A 45 -7.41 11.41 9.47
CA TRP A 45 -7.36 12.75 8.87
C TRP A 45 -8.75 13.34 8.65
N ARG A 46 -9.70 12.55 8.15
CA ARG A 46 -11.09 12.98 7.98
C ARG A 46 -11.69 13.45 9.31
N ARG A 47 -11.52 12.68 10.39
CA ARG A 47 -12.01 13.07 11.73
C ARG A 47 -11.37 14.36 12.24
N LEU A 48 -10.09 14.57 11.98
CA LEU A 48 -9.34 15.73 12.48
C LEU A 48 -9.61 17.01 11.67
N ALA A 49 -9.70 16.88 10.35
CA ALA A 49 -9.84 18.00 9.42
C ALA A 49 -11.31 18.38 9.14
N GLY A 50 -12.25 17.46 9.41
CA GLY A 50 -13.67 17.65 9.16
C GLY A 50 -14.08 17.47 7.70
N ASP A 51 -15.36 17.65 7.40
CA ASP A 51 -15.96 17.31 6.10
C ASP A 51 -15.92 18.46 5.08
N ARG A 52 -15.51 19.66 5.50
CA ARG A 52 -15.52 20.85 4.62
C ARG A 52 -14.30 20.96 3.71
N VAL A 53 -13.21 20.25 4.04
CA VAL A 53 -11.98 20.24 3.25
C VAL A 53 -11.99 19.04 2.31
N ILE A 54 -11.49 19.24 1.09
CA ILE A 54 -11.15 18.13 0.20
C ILE A 54 -9.92 17.44 0.78
N LEU A 55 -10.05 16.17 1.14
CA LEU A 55 -8.95 15.34 1.63
C LEU A 55 -8.40 14.50 0.47
N ALA A 56 -7.19 14.81 0.03
CA ALA A 56 -6.52 14.08 -1.05
C ALA A 56 -5.44 13.13 -0.52
N ALA A 57 -5.47 11.90 -1.01
CA ALA A 57 -4.40 10.92 -0.83
C ALA A 57 -3.32 11.12 -1.91
N GLY A 58 -2.15 11.62 -1.52
CA GLY A 58 -1.00 11.79 -2.39
C GLY A 58 -0.26 10.47 -2.62
N LEU A 59 -0.06 10.12 -3.89
CA LEU A 59 0.69 8.95 -4.31
C LEU A 59 2.00 9.39 -4.98
N GLU A 60 3.08 8.78 -4.54
CA GLU A 60 4.40 8.88 -5.18
C GLU A 60 4.59 7.77 -6.24
N LEU A 61 5.51 8.01 -7.17
CA LEU A 61 5.79 7.11 -8.30
C LEU A 61 6.50 5.83 -7.85
N LEU A 62 7.47 5.97 -6.95
CA LEU A 62 8.27 4.85 -6.44
C LEU A 62 7.42 3.88 -5.62
N VAL A 63 7.80 2.61 -5.62
CA VAL A 63 7.15 1.57 -4.79
C VAL A 63 8.19 0.64 -4.21
N ARG A 64 8.25 0.61 -2.88
CA ARG A 64 9.25 -0.14 -2.13
C ARG A 64 8.65 -0.63 -0.81
N PRO A 65 8.87 -1.91 -0.44
CA PRO A 65 8.35 -2.44 0.82
C PRO A 65 9.04 -1.83 2.05
N TYR A 66 10.29 -1.39 1.92
CA TYR A 66 11.07 -0.75 2.99
C TYR A 66 12.23 0.12 2.45
N HIS A 67 12.83 0.94 3.32
CA HIS A 67 13.79 2.00 2.95
C HIS A 67 15.07 1.51 2.26
N ASP A 68 15.52 0.28 2.51
CA ASP A 68 16.73 -0.27 1.91
C ASP A 68 16.46 -1.21 0.72
N TYR A 69 15.19 -1.49 0.41
CA TYR A 69 14.83 -2.42 -0.66
C TYR A 69 15.32 -1.93 -2.03
N ARG A 70 15.97 -2.81 -2.80
CA ARG A 70 16.53 -2.55 -4.13
C ARG A 70 16.22 -3.71 -5.09
N PRO A 71 16.19 -3.46 -6.42
CA PRO A 71 16.34 -2.17 -7.10
C PRO A 71 15.14 -1.24 -6.85
N LEU A 72 15.29 0.06 -7.16
CA LEU A 72 14.16 0.99 -7.17
C LEU A 72 13.23 0.64 -8.34
N GLN A 73 11.92 0.67 -8.08
CA GLN A 73 10.89 0.33 -9.06
C GLN A 73 9.75 1.35 -8.99
N PHE A 74 9.00 1.46 -10.08
CA PHE A 74 7.85 2.35 -10.17
C PHE A 74 6.55 1.57 -10.10
N ASN A 75 5.51 2.25 -9.61
CA ASN A 75 4.16 1.72 -9.64
C ASN A 75 3.73 1.38 -11.07
N SER A 76 2.94 0.31 -11.18
CA SER A 76 2.17 -0.01 -12.38
C SER A 76 0.72 0.41 -12.22
N LEU A 77 -0.08 0.33 -13.30
CA LEU A 77 -1.51 0.60 -13.20
C LEU A 77 -2.18 -0.24 -12.10
N GLU A 78 -1.83 -1.53 -11.96
CA GLU A 78 -2.46 -2.39 -10.97
C GLU A 78 -2.12 -2.01 -9.52
N THR A 79 -0.89 -1.52 -9.24
CA THR A 79 -0.52 -1.06 -7.89
C THR A 79 -1.14 0.30 -7.56
N VAL A 80 -1.24 1.20 -8.54
CA VAL A 80 -1.96 2.48 -8.36
C VAL A 80 -3.45 2.21 -8.10
N ARG A 81 -4.09 1.32 -8.87
CA ARG A 81 -5.48 0.92 -8.63
C ARG A 81 -5.67 0.33 -7.23
N GLY A 82 -4.72 -0.48 -6.76
CA GLY A 82 -4.75 -1.04 -5.41
C GLY A 82 -4.67 0.03 -4.31
N ALA A 83 -3.71 0.94 -4.41
CA ALA A 83 -3.57 2.06 -3.48
C ALA A 83 -4.80 2.97 -3.50
N ALA A 84 -5.27 3.36 -4.70
CA ALA A 84 -6.45 4.19 -4.88
C ALA A 84 -7.70 3.54 -4.27
N ALA A 85 -7.96 2.27 -4.55
CA ALA A 85 -9.11 1.55 -4.00
C ALA A 85 -9.08 1.54 -2.46
N SER A 86 -7.91 1.31 -1.88
CA SER A 86 -7.73 1.34 -0.42
C SER A 86 -8.03 2.72 0.16
N LEU A 87 -7.37 3.76 -0.35
CA LEU A 87 -7.40 5.11 0.23
C LEU A 87 -8.75 5.81 0.02
N LEU A 88 -9.37 5.65 -1.15
CA LEU A 88 -10.71 6.19 -1.43
C LEU A 88 -11.76 5.55 -0.51
N SER A 89 -11.72 4.23 -0.32
CA SER A 89 -12.68 3.54 0.57
C SER A 89 -12.53 3.91 2.06
N ARG A 90 -11.43 4.59 2.42
CA ARG A 90 -11.14 5.06 3.78
C ARG A 90 -11.38 6.57 3.97
N GLY A 91 -11.96 7.25 2.98
CA GLY A 91 -12.44 8.62 3.11
C GLY A 91 -11.58 9.70 2.43
N ALA A 92 -10.64 9.31 1.56
CA ALA A 92 -10.05 10.25 0.62
C ALA A 92 -11.10 10.67 -0.44
N ASP A 93 -11.22 11.96 -0.70
CA ASP A 93 -12.09 12.49 -1.76
C ASP A 93 -11.40 12.46 -3.12
N ARG A 94 -10.07 12.53 -3.13
CA ARG A 94 -9.25 12.53 -4.33
C ARG A 94 -8.00 11.67 -4.17
N VAL A 95 -7.56 11.14 -5.29
CA VAL A 95 -6.19 10.66 -5.48
C VAL A 95 -5.39 11.80 -6.13
N TYR A 96 -4.28 12.19 -5.50
CA TYR A 96 -3.35 13.18 -6.01
C TYR A 96 -2.08 12.45 -6.45
N LEU A 97 -1.67 12.64 -7.71
CA LEU A 97 -0.52 11.94 -8.27
C LEU A 97 0.68 12.90 -8.33
N PHE A 98 1.77 12.54 -7.68
CA PHE A 98 3.05 13.25 -7.75
C PHE A 98 4.07 12.35 -8.44
N ASN A 99 4.90 12.92 -9.33
CA ASN A 99 5.84 12.17 -10.18
C ASN A 99 5.21 11.17 -11.19
N TYR A 100 3.91 11.25 -11.46
CA TYR A 100 3.28 10.52 -12.58
C TYR A 100 3.16 11.47 -13.78
N MET A 101 4.28 11.79 -14.42
CA MET A 101 4.29 12.64 -15.62
C MET A 101 4.07 11.81 -16.88
N ASP A 102 4.03 12.47 -18.05
CA ASP A 102 3.85 11.82 -19.35
C ASP A 102 5.15 11.22 -19.93
N SER A 103 6.30 11.50 -19.31
CA SER A 103 7.62 11.07 -19.78
C SER A 103 8.69 11.26 -18.69
N GLN A 104 9.85 10.59 -18.84
CA GLN A 104 11.01 10.60 -17.93
C GLN A 104 10.72 10.17 -16.49
N THR A 105 10.01 11.01 -15.73
CA THR A 105 9.51 10.70 -14.38
C THR A 105 8.08 10.18 -14.52
N ALA A 106 7.95 8.91 -14.89
CA ALA A 106 6.67 8.30 -15.24
C ALA A 106 6.60 6.81 -14.85
N MET A 107 5.39 6.27 -14.83
CA MET A 107 5.15 4.85 -14.61
C MET A 107 5.86 3.98 -15.65
N THR A 108 6.29 2.77 -15.26
CA THR A 108 7.04 1.88 -16.16
C THR A 108 6.19 1.37 -17.32
N ASP A 109 4.89 1.18 -17.10
CA ASP A 109 3.87 0.78 -18.08
C ASP A 109 3.11 2.01 -18.60
N LEU A 110 3.85 2.96 -19.20
CA LEU A 110 3.34 4.25 -19.64
C LEU A 110 2.15 4.15 -20.62
N GLU A 111 2.05 3.05 -21.38
CA GLU A 111 0.89 2.75 -22.24
C GLU A 111 -0.44 2.72 -21.46
N ASN A 112 -0.38 2.46 -20.15
CA ASN A 112 -1.53 2.43 -19.25
C ASN A 112 -1.86 3.78 -18.60
N TYR A 113 -1.05 4.83 -18.83
CA TYR A 113 -1.26 6.15 -18.25
C TYR A 113 -2.66 6.74 -18.54
N PRO A 114 -3.24 6.60 -19.76
CA PRO A 114 -4.60 7.05 -20.01
C PRO A 114 -5.67 6.27 -19.22
N ALA A 115 -5.43 5.00 -18.89
CA ALA A 115 -6.33 4.22 -18.06
C ALA A 115 -6.21 4.65 -16.59
N LEU A 116 -4.99 4.87 -16.10
CA LEU A 116 -4.72 5.41 -14.76
C LEU A 116 -5.52 6.70 -14.50
N LEU A 117 -5.46 7.66 -15.44
CA LEU A 117 -6.15 8.96 -15.31
C LEU A 117 -7.68 8.85 -15.33
N ARG A 118 -8.25 7.81 -15.93
CA ARG A 118 -9.70 7.59 -16.04
C ARG A 118 -10.26 6.72 -14.93
N GLU A 119 -9.42 5.89 -14.30
CA GLU A 119 -9.87 4.83 -13.40
C GLU A 119 -9.55 5.09 -11.93
N CYS A 120 -8.38 5.66 -11.60
CA CYS A 120 -7.89 5.71 -10.22
C CYS A 120 -8.45 6.88 -9.39
N GLY A 121 -9.39 7.65 -9.95
CA GLY A 121 -9.98 8.80 -9.26
C GLY A 121 -11.21 8.49 -8.40
N ARG A 122 -11.84 7.32 -8.57
CA ARG A 122 -13.13 6.96 -7.94
C ARG A 122 -13.23 5.44 -7.73
N LEU A 123 -14.00 4.98 -6.73
CA LEU A 123 -14.17 3.55 -6.47
C LEU A 123 -14.97 2.87 -7.59
N GLU A 124 -15.96 3.56 -8.14
CA GLU A 124 -16.87 3.03 -9.16
C GLU A 124 -16.12 2.63 -10.44
N THR A 125 -15.07 3.38 -10.78
CA THR A 125 -14.24 3.12 -11.96
C THR A 125 -13.19 2.02 -11.74
N LEU A 126 -13.03 1.55 -10.50
CA LEU A 126 -12.11 0.46 -10.12
C LEU A 126 -12.80 -0.91 -10.01
N VAL A 127 -14.13 -0.97 -10.08
CA VAL A 127 -14.90 -2.21 -9.96
C VAL A 127 -14.51 -3.23 -11.05
N GLY A 128 -14.19 -4.45 -10.63
CA GLY A 128 -13.81 -5.56 -11.53
C GLY A 128 -12.46 -5.40 -12.22
N LYS A 129 -11.68 -4.37 -11.87
CA LYS A 129 -10.32 -4.17 -12.38
C LYS A 129 -9.32 -4.92 -11.50
N ARG A 130 -8.27 -5.46 -12.12
CA ARG A 130 -7.15 -6.06 -11.40
C ARG A 130 -6.43 -4.99 -10.57
N ARG A 131 -6.15 -5.36 -9.31
CA ARG A 131 -5.54 -4.52 -8.27
C ARG A 131 -4.46 -5.31 -7.56
N ARG A 132 -3.38 -4.62 -7.19
CA ARG A 132 -2.29 -5.14 -6.36
C ARG A 132 -2.08 -4.23 -5.16
N HIS A 133 -2.24 -4.79 -3.96
CA HIS A 133 -2.13 -4.09 -2.69
C HIS A 133 -0.81 -4.48 -2.03
N VAL A 134 0.20 -3.62 -2.17
CA VAL A 134 1.57 -3.86 -1.71
C VAL A 134 1.76 -3.24 -0.34
N ILE A 135 2.38 -3.95 0.60
CA ILE A 135 2.84 -3.34 1.86
C ILE A 135 4.06 -2.47 1.56
N THR A 136 3.97 -1.19 1.94
CA THR A 136 5.10 -0.24 1.90
C THR A 136 5.34 0.34 3.30
N TYR A 137 5.94 1.53 3.36
CA TYR A 137 6.33 2.20 4.59
C TYR A 137 6.24 3.71 4.37
N SER A 138 6.26 4.47 5.47
CA SER A 138 6.44 5.91 5.39
C SER A 138 7.88 6.31 5.48
N ASP A 139 8.26 7.19 4.58
CA ASP A 139 9.61 7.71 4.46
C ASP A 139 9.84 9.00 5.24
N THR A 140 8.81 9.53 5.89
CA THR A 140 8.85 10.82 6.57
C THR A 140 8.46 10.66 8.04
N TRP A 141 9.36 11.11 8.92
CA TRP A 141 9.21 11.08 10.38
C TRP A 141 9.80 12.37 10.95
N ALA A 142 9.23 12.89 12.04
CA ALA A 142 9.78 14.06 12.70
C ALA A 142 11.11 13.73 13.42
N PRO A 143 11.99 14.71 13.68
CA PRO A 143 13.21 14.48 14.43
C PRO A 143 12.94 13.81 15.79
N GLY A 144 13.52 12.63 16.02
CA GLY A 144 13.34 11.85 17.24
C GLY A 144 12.05 11.02 17.31
N GLU A 145 11.18 11.09 16.30
CA GLU A 145 9.99 10.23 16.21
C GLU A 145 10.41 8.78 15.93
N ALA A 146 9.78 7.82 16.61
CA ALA A 146 10.02 6.41 16.37
C ALA A 146 9.46 6.01 15.00
N ALA A 147 10.35 5.76 14.04
CA ALA A 147 10.00 5.26 12.73
C ALA A 147 9.66 3.76 12.75
N GLY A 148 8.72 3.34 11.91
CA GLY A 148 8.32 1.94 11.78
C GLY A 148 8.04 1.51 10.34
N SER A 149 8.44 0.29 10.01
CA SER A 149 8.05 -0.43 8.79
C SER A 149 7.67 -1.87 9.16
N GLN A 150 6.78 -2.48 8.38
CA GLN A 150 6.42 -3.90 8.58
C GLN A 150 7.48 -4.85 7.98
N LEU A 151 8.26 -4.35 7.02
CA LEU A 151 9.25 -5.09 6.25
C LEU A 151 10.64 -4.42 6.36
N PRO A 152 11.74 -5.19 6.15
CA PRO A 152 11.73 -6.64 6.06
C PRO A 152 11.50 -7.26 7.45
N LYS A 153 10.95 -8.47 7.49
CA LYS A 153 10.64 -9.15 8.76
C LYS A 153 11.44 -10.44 8.88
N LYS A 154 12.31 -10.52 9.88
CA LYS A 154 12.96 -11.79 10.26
C LYS A 154 11.92 -12.72 10.88
N VAL A 155 12.01 -14.00 10.56
CA VAL A 155 11.16 -15.05 11.13
C VAL A 155 12.01 -16.25 11.51
N GLU A 156 11.72 -16.86 12.66
CA GLU A 156 12.37 -18.10 13.12
C GLU A 156 11.48 -19.32 12.83
N ALA A 157 12.08 -20.50 12.72
CA ALA A 157 11.33 -21.74 12.48
C ALA A 157 10.24 -21.97 13.55
N GLY A 158 9.02 -22.26 13.11
CA GLY A 158 7.86 -22.49 13.97
C GLY A 158 7.16 -21.21 14.49
N GLN A 159 7.74 -20.02 14.32
CA GLN A 159 7.14 -18.76 14.76
C GLN A 159 6.14 -18.19 13.76
N TRP A 160 5.21 -17.41 14.30
CA TRP A 160 4.26 -16.60 13.54
C TRP A 160 4.75 -15.16 13.42
N VAL A 161 4.62 -14.59 12.23
CA VAL A 161 4.70 -13.14 11.98
C VAL A 161 3.45 -12.69 11.24
N SER A 162 3.02 -11.46 11.53
CA SER A 162 1.78 -10.91 10.98
C SER A 162 2.05 -9.64 10.20
N PHE A 163 1.34 -9.47 9.09
CA PHE A 163 1.39 -8.29 8.24
C PHE A 163 -0.01 -7.76 7.99
N ARG A 164 -0.24 -6.48 8.25
CA ARG A 164 -1.54 -5.84 8.06
C ARG A 164 -1.53 -4.98 6.81
N LEU A 165 -2.59 -5.07 6.01
CA LEU A 165 -2.80 -4.20 4.87
C LEU A 165 -4.30 -3.99 4.59
N HIS A 166 -4.61 -2.96 3.82
CA HIS A 166 -5.97 -2.62 3.44
C HIS A 166 -6.18 -2.81 1.93
N VAL A 167 -7.18 -3.61 1.56
CA VAL A 167 -7.47 -3.97 0.16
C VAL A 167 -8.67 -3.22 -0.44
N GLY A 168 -9.31 -2.35 0.33
CA GLY A 168 -10.49 -1.62 -0.12
C GLY A 168 -11.70 -2.54 -0.38
N PRO A 169 -12.54 -2.26 -1.39
CA PRO A 169 -13.67 -3.13 -1.73
C PRO A 169 -13.22 -4.56 -2.06
N ARG A 170 -14.14 -5.51 -1.88
CA ARG A 170 -13.92 -6.95 -2.07
C ARG A 170 -13.14 -7.29 -3.35
N LEU A 171 -12.11 -8.11 -3.20
CA LEU A 171 -11.36 -8.72 -4.30
C LEU A 171 -12.01 -10.04 -4.71
N ARG A 172 -12.01 -10.31 -6.02
CA ARG A 172 -12.29 -11.65 -6.57
C ARG A 172 -10.98 -12.36 -6.85
N ASN A 173 -10.97 -13.69 -6.71
CA ASN A 173 -9.81 -14.54 -6.98
C ASN A 173 -8.52 -14.02 -6.32
N ALA A 174 -8.64 -13.62 -5.04
CA ALA A 174 -7.53 -13.03 -4.32
C ALA A 174 -6.35 -14.01 -4.22
N SER A 175 -5.14 -13.47 -4.33
CA SER A 175 -3.88 -14.18 -4.13
C SER A 175 -3.00 -13.38 -3.20
N ILE A 176 -2.38 -14.07 -2.25
CA ILE A 176 -1.40 -13.50 -1.32
C ILE A 176 -0.03 -13.89 -1.84
N ARG A 177 0.86 -12.91 -1.98
CA ARG A 177 2.16 -13.10 -2.61
C ARG A 177 3.27 -12.58 -1.72
N LEU A 178 4.28 -13.42 -1.50
CA LEU A 178 5.41 -13.13 -0.63
C LEU A 178 6.73 -13.23 -1.40
N GLU A 179 7.65 -12.31 -1.12
CA GLU A 179 9.08 -12.54 -1.37
C GLU A 179 9.73 -13.05 -0.09
N LEU A 180 10.40 -14.20 -0.21
CA LEU A 180 11.01 -14.92 0.90
C LEU A 180 12.50 -15.14 0.63
N GLU A 181 13.32 -14.91 1.65
CA GLU A 181 14.74 -15.22 1.67
C GLU A 181 15.00 -16.31 2.71
N ASP A 182 15.54 -17.44 2.25
CA ASP A 182 15.89 -18.62 3.03
C ASP A 182 14.76 -19.21 3.89
N CYS A 183 13.53 -18.74 3.67
CA CYS A 183 12.34 -19.08 4.42
C CYS A 183 11.39 -19.96 3.59
N GLN A 184 10.96 -21.07 4.19
CA GLN A 184 9.79 -21.82 3.75
C GLN A 184 8.60 -21.51 4.65
N VAL A 185 7.42 -21.36 4.07
CA VAL A 185 6.18 -21.12 4.83
C VAL A 185 5.54 -22.47 5.13
N ALA A 186 5.35 -22.76 6.41
CA ALA A 186 4.62 -23.93 6.86
C ALA A 186 3.09 -23.70 6.75
N GLU A 187 2.65 -22.47 7.05
CA GLU A 187 1.24 -22.13 7.06
C GLU A 187 1.07 -20.64 6.78
N LEU A 188 0.07 -20.29 5.96
CA LEU A 188 -0.30 -18.91 5.69
C LEU A 188 -1.80 -18.73 5.94
N ARG A 189 -2.18 -17.66 6.63
CA ARG A 189 -3.58 -17.34 6.89
C ARG A 189 -3.92 -15.90 6.50
N TRP A 190 -5.16 -15.69 6.11
CA TRP A 190 -5.79 -14.37 5.97
C TRP A 190 -6.88 -14.25 7.02
N ASN A 191 -6.75 -13.30 7.95
CA ASN A 191 -7.70 -13.12 9.05
C ASN A 191 -7.98 -14.42 9.82
N GLY A 192 -6.95 -15.24 10.01
CA GLY A 192 -7.06 -16.54 10.67
C GLY A 192 -7.54 -17.71 9.80
N GLU A 193 -8.00 -17.48 8.57
CA GLU A 193 -8.42 -18.53 7.63
C GLU A 193 -7.23 -19.05 6.81
N LEU A 194 -7.09 -20.38 6.70
CA LEU A 194 -5.99 -21.03 6.00
C LEU A 194 -6.01 -20.74 4.50
N CYS A 195 -4.88 -20.27 3.96
CA CYS A 195 -4.68 -20.02 2.54
C CYS A 195 -3.92 -21.20 1.90
N GLN A 196 -4.46 -21.72 0.80
CA GLN A 196 -3.86 -22.85 0.09
C GLN A 196 -2.72 -22.39 -0.81
N PRO A 197 -1.62 -23.16 -0.97
CA PRO A 197 -0.59 -22.86 -1.95
C PRO A 197 -1.19 -22.63 -3.35
N GLY A 198 -0.77 -21.54 -3.99
CA GLY A 198 -1.12 -21.19 -5.36
C GLY A 198 -0.09 -21.73 -6.36
N GLY A 199 -0.43 -21.65 -7.65
CA GLY A 199 0.56 -21.85 -8.70
C GLY A 199 1.52 -20.67 -8.79
N ALA A 200 2.58 -20.81 -9.60
CA ALA A 200 3.45 -19.69 -9.95
C ALA A 200 2.61 -18.54 -10.53
N ALA A 201 2.77 -17.33 -9.98
CA ALA A 201 2.24 -16.11 -10.59
C ALA A 201 3.35 -15.44 -11.39
N GLU A 202 2.97 -14.74 -12.48
CA GLU A 202 3.91 -13.85 -13.15
C GLU A 202 4.45 -12.82 -12.15
N ALA A 203 5.77 -12.61 -12.17
CA ALA A 203 6.48 -11.67 -11.29
C ALA A 203 6.22 -10.20 -11.66
N GLY A 204 5.07 -9.88 -12.28
CA GLY A 204 4.77 -8.61 -12.95
C GLY A 204 5.30 -7.39 -12.20
N LYS A 205 5.90 -6.45 -12.92
CA LYS A 205 6.51 -5.26 -12.32
C LYS A 205 5.43 -4.30 -11.78
N PRO A 206 5.68 -3.60 -10.66
CA PRO A 206 6.81 -3.77 -9.74
C PRO A 206 6.74 -5.10 -8.99
N GLY A 207 7.87 -5.72 -8.66
CA GLY A 207 7.92 -7.00 -7.95
C GLY A 207 9.35 -7.47 -7.67
N PRO A 208 9.52 -8.52 -6.84
CA PRO A 208 10.81 -9.06 -6.48
C PRO A 208 11.51 -9.74 -7.65
N ALA A 209 12.83 -9.56 -7.75
CA ALA A 209 13.64 -10.20 -8.79
C ALA A 209 13.65 -11.74 -8.66
N ARG A 210 13.51 -12.25 -7.43
CA ARG A 210 13.43 -13.69 -7.13
C ARG A 210 12.05 -14.29 -7.43
N GLY A 211 11.07 -13.47 -7.81
CA GLY A 211 9.69 -13.89 -7.99
C GLY A 211 8.93 -14.05 -6.67
N PHE A 212 7.66 -14.44 -6.79
CA PHE A 212 6.75 -14.61 -5.67
C PHE A 212 6.51 -16.08 -5.33
N GLN A 213 6.42 -16.38 -4.04
CA GLN A 213 5.62 -17.51 -3.58
C GLN A 213 4.18 -17.05 -3.40
N VAL A 214 3.21 -17.88 -3.78
CA VAL A 214 1.81 -17.48 -3.94
C VAL A 214 0.90 -18.42 -3.18
N TRP A 215 -0.11 -17.84 -2.53
CA TRP A 215 -1.22 -18.55 -1.90
C TRP A 215 -2.54 -18.02 -2.44
N ARG A 216 -3.52 -18.90 -2.57
CA ARG A 216 -4.91 -18.51 -2.86
C ARG A 216 -5.50 -17.90 -1.59
N GLY A 217 -5.95 -16.66 -1.69
CA GLY A 217 -6.70 -16.01 -0.62
C GLY A 217 -8.09 -16.65 -0.48
N PRO A 218 -8.70 -16.57 0.71
CA PRO A 218 -10.05 -17.07 0.93
C PRO A 218 -11.10 -16.25 0.16
N GLU A 219 -12.35 -16.69 0.21
CA GLU A 219 -13.45 -15.87 -0.28
C GLU A 219 -13.62 -14.62 0.60
N GLY A 220 -14.08 -13.51 0.01
CA GLY A 220 -14.41 -12.31 0.80
C GLY A 220 -13.23 -11.47 1.28
N VAL A 221 -12.05 -11.57 0.66
CA VAL A 221 -10.92 -10.67 0.92
C VAL A 221 -11.31 -9.21 0.64
N GLU A 222 -11.53 -8.43 1.71
CA GLU A 222 -11.99 -7.04 1.65
C GLU A 222 -11.50 -6.22 2.87
N GLY A 223 -11.46 -4.90 2.73
CA GLY A 223 -11.14 -3.97 3.81
C GLY A 223 -9.76 -4.22 4.43
N TRP A 224 -9.68 -4.16 5.76
CA TRP A 224 -8.49 -4.54 6.49
C TRP A 224 -8.33 -6.05 6.55
N GLY A 225 -7.12 -6.53 6.28
CA GLY A 225 -6.75 -7.90 6.57
C GLY A 225 -5.38 -8.04 7.18
N VAL A 226 -5.19 -9.20 7.81
CA VAL A 226 -3.94 -9.64 8.40
C VAL A 226 -3.50 -10.92 7.68
N VAL A 227 -2.29 -10.87 7.12
CA VAL A 227 -1.57 -12.03 6.60
C VAL A 227 -0.70 -12.56 7.73
N ASP A 228 -1.08 -13.71 8.28
CA ASP A 228 -0.28 -14.43 9.27
C ASP A 228 0.55 -15.50 8.57
N VAL A 229 1.86 -15.48 8.82
CA VAL A 229 2.83 -16.41 8.21
C VAL A 229 3.51 -17.19 9.31
N LYS A 230 3.33 -18.51 9.30
CA LYS A 230 4.09 -19.44 10.11
C LYS A 230 5.29 -19.96 9.31
N ALA A 231 6.49 -19.70 9.78
CA ALA A 231 7.69 -20.20 9.13
C ALA A 231 7.92 -21.68 9.41
N GLY A 232 8.21 -22.45 8.37
CA GLY A 232 8.77 -23.79 8.46
C GLY A 232 10.28 -23.78 8.69
N THR A 233 10.98 -22.79 8.13
CA THR A 233 12.41 -22.55 8.33
C THR A 233 12.68 -21.08 8.67
N ALA A 234 13.75 -20.80 9.41
CA ALA A 234 14.14 -19.44 9.69
C ALA A 234 14.56 -18.70 8.41
N GLY A 235 14.29 -17.39 8.35
CA GLY A 235 14.65 -16.57 7.20
C GLY A 235 14.03 -15.17 7.29
N ARG A 236 13.67 -14.59 6.15
CA ARG A 236 13.17 -13.22 6.07
C ARG A 236 12.08 -13.05 5.01
N VAL A 237 11.07 -12.25 5.34
CA VAL A 237 10.04 -11.78 4.41
C VAL A 237 10.40 -10.37 3.96
N HIS A 238 10.46 -10.15 2.65
CA HIS A 238 10.87 -8.87 2.04
C HIS A 238 9.74 -8.13 1.34
N TRP A 239 8.77 -8.87 0.83
CA TRP A 239 7.61 -8.33 0.12
C TRP A 239 6.35 -9.07 0.56
N VAL A 240 5.26 -8.33 0.73
CA VAL A 240 3.93 -8.86 0.98
C VAL A 240 2.97 -8.07 0.12
N GLU A 241 2.18 -8.75 -0.72
CA GLU A 241 1.06 -8.13 -1.42
C GLU A 241 -0.16 -9.04 -1.50
N VAL A 242 -1.32 -8.41 -1.70
CA VAL A 242 -2.55 -9.10 -2.09
C VAL A 242 -2.97 -8.61 -3.45
N ALA A 243 -3.18 -9.53 -4.38
CA ALA A 243 -3.60 -9.24 -5.75
C ALA A 243 -4.93 -9.92 -6.06
N GLY A 244 -5.82 -9.24 -6.78
CA GLY A 244 -7.12 -9.77 -7.19
C GLY A 244 -7.89 -8.77 -8.05
N GLY A 245 -9.09 -9.14 -8.49
CA GLY A 245 -9.91 -8.31 -9.38
C GLY A 245 -11.13 -9.05 -9.88
#